data_AF-A0AAW9V8S3-F1
#
_entry.id   AF-A0AAW9V8S3-F1
#
_cell.length_a   1.000
_cell.length_b   1.000
_cell.length_c   1.000
_cell.angle_alpha   90.00
_cell.angle_beta   90.00
_cell.angle_gamma   90.00
#
_symmetry.space_group_name_H-M   'P 1'
#
loop_
_entity.id
_entity.type
_entity.pdbx_description
1 polymer ?
#
loop_
_entity_poly.entity_id
_entity_poly.type
_entity_poly.pdbx_seq_one_letter_code
_entity_poly.pdbx_strand_id
1 'polypeptide(L)'
;MSVSMSVLVIMISMFLFHLILPESDMSFIHYAKTASIAERKGLFVEAHKNWLDAVRFARKDVNRRWAECRADYCLKSSGGRRVQVNSPTI
;
A
#
# COMPACT_ATOMS: atom_id res chain seq x y z
N MET A 1 12.78 18.73 14.51
CA MET A 1 11.33 18.66 14.25
C MET A 1 11.15 18.50 12.75
N SER A 2 11.26 17.27 12.23
CA SER A 2 10.15 16.30 12.01
C SER A 2 9.53 16.43 10.61
N VAL A 3 10.32 16.12 9.58
CA VAL A 3 9.88 15.96 8.17
C VAL A 3 8.89 14.79 7.99
N SER A 4 8.81 13.89 8.98
CA SER A 4 7.86 12.75 8.98
C SER A 4 6.40 13.15 9.23
N MET A 5 6.15 14.30 9.86
CA MET A 5 4.79 14.76 10.14
C MET A 5 4.07 15.21 8.86
N SER A 6 4.81 15.70 7.86
CA SER A 6 4.26 16.23 6.61
C SER A 6 3.74 15.14 5.69
N VAL A 7 4.43 14.00 5.59
CA VAL A 7 4.02 12.90 4.70
C VAL A 7 2.73 12.25 5.18
N LEU A 8 2.56 12.09 6.50
CA LEU A 8 1.35 11.49 7.07
C LEU A 8 0.12 12.39 6.83
N VAL A 9 0.29 13.70 6.92
CA VAL A 9 -0.79 14.69 6.68
C VAL A 9 -1.14 14.77 5.19
N ILE A 10 -0.15 14.73 4.30
CA ILE A 10 -0.37 14.64 2.85
C ILE A 10 -1.12 13.34 2.50
N MET A 11 -0.76 12.23 3.15
CA MET A 11 -1.41 10.93 2.95
C MET A 11 -2.87 10.92 3.41
N ILE A 12 -3.17 11.51 4.58
CA ILE A 12 -4.54 11.66 5.07
C ILE A 12 -5.33 12.61 4.15
N SER A 13 -4.71 13.70 3.70
CA SER A 13 -5.28 14.68 2.78
C SER A 13 -5.64 14.07 1.41
N MET A 14 -4.74 13.28 0.81
CA MET A 14 -5.01 12.59 -0.45
C MET A 14 -6.06 11.47 -0.26
N PHE A 15 -6.06 10.80 0.90
CA PHE A 15 -7.11 9.84 1.27
C PHE A 15 -8.49 10.49 1.40
N LEU A 16 -8.54 11.71 1.93
CA LEU A 16 -9.78 12.46 2.09
C LEU A 16 -10.36 12.91 0.74
N PHE A 17 -9.49 13.34 -0.18
CA PHE A 17 -9.90 13.74 -1.54
C PHE A 17 -10.48 12.58 -2.37
N HIS A 18 -10.00 11.35 -2.17
CA HIS A 18 -10.52 10.16 -2.86
C HIS A 18 -11.70 9.48 -2.13
N LEU A 19 -12.14 9.98 -0.97
CA LEU A 19 -13.33 9.48 -0.28
C LEU A 19 -14.63 9.98 -0.92
N ILE A 20 -14.57 11.01 -1.78
CA ILE A 20 -15.74 11.74 -2.30
C ILE A 20 -16.23 11.20 -3.66
N LEU A 21 -15.41 10.44 -4.42
CA LEU A 21 -15.82 9.93 -5.73
C LEU A 21 -15.75 8.39 -5.77
N PRO A 22 -16.88 7.70 -6.04
CA PRO A 22 -16.91 6.27 -6.26
C PRO A 22 -16.74 6.00 -7.76
N GLU A 23 -15.53 5.67 -8.21
CA GLU A 23 -15.35 5.00 -9.51
C GLU A 23 -14.69 3.65 -9.29
N SER A 24 -15.45 2.62 -9.67
CA SER A 24 -15.20 1.20 -9.50
C SER A 24 -14.34 0.63 -10.63
N ASP A 25 -13.29 1.33 -11.02
CA ASP A 25 -12.30 0.79 -11.95
C ASP A 25 -11.22 0.04 -11.18
N MET A 26 -10.91 -1.18 -11.61
CA MET A 26 -9.79 -2.03 -11.14
C MET A 26 -8.45 -1.33 -11.38
N SER A 27 -8.21 -0.32 -10.57
CA SER A 27 -7.16 0.68 -10.70
C SER A 27 -6.27 0.64 -9.47
N PHE A 28 -5.08 1.23 -9.59
CA PHE A 28 -4.20 1.45 -8.46
C PHE A 28 -4.93 2.01 -7.23
N ILE A 29 -5.80 3.00 -7.44
CA ILE A 29 -6.52 3.70 -6.38
C ILE A 29 -7.52 2.76 -5.70
N HIS A 30 -8.23 1.93 -6.47
CA HIS A 30 -9.17 0.95 -5.93
C HIS A 30 -8.47 0.00 -4.96
N TYR A 31 -7.40 -0.65 -5.40
CA TYR A 31 -6.67 -1.60 -4.56
C TYR A 31 -5.97 -0.93 -3.38
N ALA A 32 -5.37 0.25 -3.56
CA ALA A 32 -4.79 1.02 -2.47
C ALA A 32 -5.82 1.42 -1.40
N LYS A 33 -7.04 1.79 -1.83
CA LYS A 33 -8.16 2.10 -0.94
C LYS A 33 -8.58 0.87 -0.15
N THR A 34 -8.84 -0.25 -0.81
CA THR A 34 -9.22 -1.51 -0.15
C THR A 34 -8.14 -1.97 0.82
N ALA A 35 -6.86 -1.91 0.42
CA ALA A 35 -5.72 -2.25 1.27
C ALA A 35 -5.70 -1.39 2.54
N SER A 36 -5.84 -0.07 2.41
CA SER A 36 -5.84 0.84 3.56
C SER A 36 -7.00 0.63 4.54
N ILE A 37 -8.16 0.18 4.05
CA ILE A 37 -9.32 -0.15 4.89
C ILE A 37 -8.99 -1.41 5.68
N ALA A 38 -8.40 -2.42 5.03
CA ALA A 38 -7.94 -3.64 5.70
C ALA A 38 -6.86 -3.35 6.76
N GLU A 39 -5.90 -2.45 6.48
CA GLU A 39 -4.89 -2.02 7.47
C GLU A 39 -5.51 -1.38 8.71
N ARG A 40 -6.50 -0.50 8.52
CA ARG A 40 -7.22 0.14 9.64
C ARG A 40 -8.01 -0.86 10.47
N LYS A 41 -8.44 -1.98 9.87
CA LYS A 41 -9.10 -3.09 10.56
C LYS A 41 -8.12 -4.09 11.19
N GLY A 42 -6.80 -3.90 11.05
CA GLY A 42 -5.78 -4.83 11.51
C GLY A 42 -5.66 -6.12 10.67
N LEU A 43 -6.32 -6.17 9.51
CA LEU A 43 -6.34 -7.32 8.61
C LEU A 43 -5.10 -7.30 7.69
N PHE A 44 -3.92 -7.42 8.29
CA PHE A 44 -2.64 -7.19 7.58
C PHE A 44 -2.36 -8.19 6.45
N VAL A 45 -2.83 -9.43 6.55
CA VAL A 45 -2.68 -10.41 5.46
C VAL A 45 -3.50 -10.00 4.22
N GLU A 46 -4.72 -9.53 4.43
CA GLU A 46 -5.59 -9.06 3.35
C GLU A 46 -5.10 -7.72 2.78
N ALA A 47 -4.65 -6.82 3.64
CA ALA A 47 -4.03 -5.57 3.23
C ALA A 47 -2.79 -5.83 2.36
N HIS A 48 -1.94 -6.79 2.73
CA HIS A 48 -0.75 -7.15 1.96
C HIS A 48 -1.11 -7.56 0.52
N LYS A 49 -2.11 -8.45 0.36
CA LYS A 49 -2.56 -8.89 -0.97
C LYS A 49 -3.06 -7.71 -1.81
N ASN A 50 -3.90 -6.86 -1.23
CA ASN A 50 -4.42 -5.70 -1.94
C ASN A 50 -3.32 -4.69 -2.31
N TRP A 51 -2.27 -4.52 -1.49
CA TRP A 51 -1.12 -3.71 -1.88
C TRP A 51 -0.32 -4.32 -3.02
N LEU A 52 -0.14 -5.65 -3.06
CA LEU A 52 0.50 -6.31 -4.20
C LEU A 52 -0.30 -6.14 -5.48
N ASP A 53 -1.62 -6.18 -5.42
CA ASP A 53 -2.45 -5.86 -6.58
C ASP A 53 -2.30 -4.38 -6.97
N ALA A 54 -2.26 -3.45 -6.00
CA ALA A 54 -1.96 -2.05 -6.28
C ALA A 54 -0.61 -1.87 -7.00
N VAL A 55 0.45 -2.60 -6.60
CA VAL A 55 1.76 -2.59 -7.30
C VAL A 55 1.60 -2.95 -8.78
N ARG A 56 0.78 -3.97 -9.11
CA ARG A 56 0.55 -4.43 -10.49
C ARG A 56 -0.15 -3.37 -11.34
N PHE A 57 -1.13 -2.67 -10.77
CA PHE A 57 -1.90 -1.64 -11.48
C PHE A 57 -1.25 -0.24 -11.42
N ALA A 58 -0.12 -0.09 -10.73
CA ALA A 58 0.61 1.17 -10.66
C ALA A 58 1.32 1.49 -11.99
N ARG A 59 0.85 2.55 -12.66
CA ARG A 59 1.48 3.11 -13.87
C ARG A 59 2.67 4.02 -13.58
N LYS A 60 2.70 4.65 -12.39
CA LYS A 60 3.78 5.53 -11.95
C LYS A 60 4.70 4.79 -10.98
N ASP A 61 6.00 4.92 -11.15
CA ASP A 61 6.99 4.26 -10.28
C ASP A 61 6.87 4.69 -8.82
N VAL A 62 6.53 5.96 -8.56
CA VAL A 62 6.29 6.47 -7.19
C VAL A 62 5.14 5.70 -6.52
N ASN A 63 4.05 5.46 -7.26
CA ASN A 63 2.89 4.72 -6.75
C ASN A 63 3.24 3.25 -6.54
N ARG A 64 4.04 2.66 -7.44
CA ARG A 64 4.52 1.29 -7.32
C ARG A 64 5.38 1.11 -6.08
N ARG A 65 6.41 1.95 -5.92
CA ARG A 65 7.33 1.95 -4.77
C ARG A 65 6.58 2.14 -3.46
N TRP A 66 5.60 3.03 -3.45
CA TRP A 66 4.77 3.25 -2.28
C TRP A 66 3.95 2.01 -1.91
N ALA A 67 3.28 1.38 -2.88
CA ALA A 67 2.52 0.16 -2.65
C ALA A 67 3.41 -1.03 -2.24
N GLU A 68 4.62 -1.16 -2.79
CA GLU A 68 5.61 -2.15 -2.36
C GLU A 68 5.99 -1.96 -0.88
N CYS A 69 6.31 -0.74 -0.47
CA CYS A 69 6.62 -0.41 0.93
C CYS A 69 5.47 -0.76 1.87
N ARG A 70 4.22 -0.52 1.45
CA ARG A 70 3.03 -0.87 2.24
C ARG A 70 2.77 -2.37 2.29
N ALA A 71 2.95 -3.08 1.17
CA ALA A 71 2.89 -4.53 1.16
C ALA A 71 3.91 -5.12 2.15
N ASP A 72 5.15 -4.65 2.11
CA ASP A 72 6.20 -5.07 3.05
C ASP A 72 5.86 -4.78 4.51
N TYR A 73 5.30 -3.61 4.80
CA TYR A 73 4.81 -3.27 6.14
C TYR A 73 3.74 -4.27 6.59
N CYS A 74 2.73 -4.54 5.76
CA CYS A 74 1.65 -5.47 6.08
C CYS A 74 2.15 -6.90 6.29
N LEU A 75 3.14 -7.35 5.51
CA LEU A 75 3.75 -8.67 5.68
C LEU A 75 4.45 -8.80 7.04
N LYS A 76 5.20 -7.77 7.45
CA LYS A 76 5.86 -7.75 8.77
C LYS A 76 4.84 -7.69 9.90
N SER A 77 3.80 -6.85 9.75
CA SER A 77 2.74 -6.65 10.74
C SER A 77 1.83 -7.87 10.89
N SER A 78 1.73 -8.74 9.87
CA SER A 78 0.98 -10.00 9.96
C SER A 78 1.76 -11.14 10.63
N GLY A 79 3.01 -10.90 11.08
CA GLY A 79 3.90 -11.93 11.62
C GLY A 79 4.59 -12.77 10.53
N GLY A 80 4.44 -12.39 9.26
CA GLY A 80 5.13 -13.03 8.13
C GLY A 80 6.62 -12.72 8.15
N ARG A 81 7.46 -13.72 8.41
CA ARG A 81 8.89 -13.65 8.10
C ARG A 81 9.04 -13.48 6.58
N ARG A 82 9.73 -12.41 6.15
CA ARG A 82 10.19 -12.28 4.75
C ARG A 82 10.99 -13.54 4.41
N VAL A 83 10.50 -14.36 3.49
CA VAL A 83 11.38 -15.26 2.75
C VAL A 83 12.18 -14.35 1.83
N GLN A 84 13.43 -14.06 2.19
CA GLN A 84 14.37 -13.42 1.27
C GLN A 84 14.48 -14.36 0.07
N VAL A 85 13.92 -13.95 -1.07
CA VAL A 85 14.24 -14.57 -2.34
C VAL A 85 15.63 -14.06 -2.69
N ASN A 86 16.64 -14.83 -2.30
CA ASN A 86 18.00 -14.61 -2.75
C ASN A 86 17.98 -14.74 -4.28
N SER A 87 18.13 -13.63 -4.99
CA SER A 87 18.45 -13.68 -6.42
C SER A 87 19.78 -14.40 -6.56
N PRO A 88 19.89 -15.49 -7.36
CA PRO A 88 21.19 -16.08 -7.62
C PRO A 88 22.00 -15.08 -8.43
N THR A 89 23.11 -14.61 -7.85
CA THR A 89 24.18 -13.93 -8.56
C THR A 89 24.82 -14.96 -9.48
N ILE A 90 24.73 -14.73 -10.80
CA ILE A 90 25.61 -15.38 -11.79
C ILE A 90 26.93 -14.62 -11.79
#